data_AF-A0A564ZMQ2-F1
#
_entry.id   AF-A0A564ZMQ2-F1
#
_cell.length_a   1.000
_cell.length_b   1.000
_cell.length_c   1.000
_cell.angle_alpha   90.00
_cell.angle_beta   90.00
_cell.angle_gamma   90.00
#
_symmetry.space_group_name_H-M   'P 1'
#
loop_
_entity.id
_entity.type
_entity.pdbx_description
1 polymer ?
#
loop_
_entity_poly.entity_id
_entity_poly.type
_entity_poly.pdbx_seq_one_letter_code
_entity_poly.pdbx_strand_id
1 'polypeptide(L)'
;GIYACGPYPMLAAIAPIADQYGLPYHASLEANMACGFGACMGCVVPMKGDKEKRTYRLVCKDGPVFDSREILWNEHKTGVGGWGLGVGKVEGQDV
;
A
#
# COMPACT_ATOMS: atom_id res chain seq x y z
N GLY A 1 -9.70 -7.99 -16.26
CA GLY A 1 -8.84 -7.62 -15.12
C GLY A 1 -8.45 -6.17 -15.26
N ILE A 2 -8.11 -5.52 -14.16
CA ILE A 2 -7.69 -4.11 -14.11
C ILE A 2 -6.19 -4.07 -13.83
N TYR A 3 -5.48 -3.21 -14.54
CA TYR A 3 -4.10 -2.86 -14.26
C TYR A 3 -4.03 -1.33 -14.20
N ALA A 4 -3.49 -0.79 -13.12
CA ALA A 4 -3.40 0.65 -12.97
C ALA A 4 -2.06 1.06 -12.36
N CYS A 5 -1.58 2.23 -12.80
CA CYS A 5 -0.49 2.97 -12.20
C CYS A 5 -0.97 4.41 -11.98
N GLY A 6 -0.46 5.09 -10.95
CA GLY A 6 -0.85 6.45 -10.63
C GLY A 6 -0.73 6.76 -9.15
N PRO A 7 -1.24 7.93 -8.72
CA PRO A 7 -1.22 8.31 -7.31
C PRO A 7 -1.90 7.26 -6.44
N TYR A 8 -1.32 6.98 -5.28
CA TYR A 8 -1.88 6.02 -4.33
C TYR A 8 -3.39 6.16 -4.05
N PRO A 9 -3.96 7.36 -3.79
CA PRO A 9 -5.40 7.49 -3.56
C PRO A 9 -6.25 7.10 -4.78
N MET A 10 -5.74 7.29 -5.99
CA MET A 10 -6.41 6.82 -7.22
C MET A 10 -6.44 5.30 -7.25
N LEU A 11 -5.30 4.65 -6.98
CA LEU A 11 -5.19 3.19 -6.98
C LEU A 11 -6.05 2.56 -5.87
N ALA A 12 -6.12 3.20 -4.70
CA ALA A 12 -6.97 2.79 -3.58
C ALA A 12 -8.46 2.90 -3.91
N ALA A 13 -8.88 3.93 -4.65
CA ALA A 13 -10.27 4.12 -5.05
C ALA A 13 -10.75 3.08 -6.07
N ILE A 14 -9.84 2.52 -6.88
CA ILE A 14 -10.16 1.47 -7.85
C ILE A 14 -10.40 0.12 -7.16
N ALA A 15 -9.71 -0.18 -6.05
CA ALA A 15 -9.80 -1.44 -5.35
C ALA A 15 -11.25 -1.88 -5.00
N PRO A 16 -12.09 -1.06 -4.33
CA PRO A 16 -13.47 -1.46 -4.03
C PRO A 16 -14.33 -1.64 -5.28
N ILE A 17 -14.06 -0.90 -6.37
CA ILE A 17 -14.76 -1.07 -7.64
C ILE A 17 -14.40 -2.43 -8.25
N ALA A 18 -13.12 -2.78 -8.27
CA ALA A 18 -12.65 -4.07 -8.75
C ALA A 18 -13.29 -5.23 -7.97
N ASP A 19 -13.32 -5.12 -6.63
CA ASP A 19 -13.93 -6.10 -5.74
C ASP A 19 -15.44 -6.25 -6.00
N GLN A 20 -16.17 -5.14 -6.19
CA GLN A 20 -17.61 -5.15 -6.50
C GLN A 20 -17.94 -5.96 -7.76
N TYR A 21 -17.10 -5.86 -8.79
CA TYR A 21 -17.28 -6.58 -10.05
C TYR A 21 -16.55 -7.93 -10.09
N GLY A 22 -15.91 -8.35 -9.00
CA GLY A 22 -15.13 -9.59 -8.93
C GLY A 22 -13.97 -9.64 -9.92
N LEU A 23 -13.41 -8.47 -10.29
CA LEU A 23 -12.34 -8.38 -11.29
C LEU A 23 -10.97 -8.50 -10.62
N PRO A 24 -10.04 -9.30 -11.16
CA PRO A 24 -8.66 -9.27 -10.69
C PRO A 24 -8.07 -7.89 -10.99
N TYR A 25 -7.44 -7.29 -9.98
CA TYR A 25 -6.86 -5.95 -10.06
C TYR A 25 -5.43 -5.95 -9.52
N HIS A 26 -4.49 -5.53 -10.37
CA HIS A 26 -3.10 -5.32 -10.02
C HIS A 26 -2.74 -3.83 -10.07
N ALA A 27 -2.08 -3.36 -9.02
CA ALA A 27 -1.66 -1.98 -8.87
C ALA A 27 -0.13 -1.88 -8.92
N SER A 28 0.39 -1.00 -9.78
CA SER A 28 1.80 -0.60 -9.76
C SER A 28 1.97 0.54 -8.77
N LEU A 29 2.65 0.26 -7.67
CA LEU A 29 2.85 1.23 -6.59
C LEU A 29 4.13 2.04 -6.81
N GLU A 30 4.02 3.35 -6.60
CA GLU A 30 5.14 4.27 -6.49
C GLU A 30 5.45 4.53 -5.01
N ALA A 31 6.72 4.53 -4.62
CA ALA A 31 7.16 4.82 -3.27
C ALA A 31 8.53 5.51 -3.27
N ASN A 32 8.84 6.25 -2.20
CA ASN A 32 10.15 6.87 -2.06
C ASN A 32 11.25 5.80 -1.97
N MET A 33 12.19 5.84 -2.91
CA MET A 33 13.29 4.89 -3.00
C MET A 33 14.64 5.61 -2.92
N ALA A 34 15.40 5.35 -1.85
CA ALA A 34 16.78 5.83 -1.74
C ALA A 34 17.78 4.83 -2.34
N CYS A 35 17.66 3.55 -1.99
CA CYS A 35 18.60 2.52 -2.43
C CYS A 35 18.16 1.73 -3.68
N GLY A 36 16.87 1.46 -3.87
CA GLY A 36 16.36 0.66 -4.99
C GLY A 36 16.63 -0.86 -4.94
N PHE A 37 17.34 -1.39 -3.94
CA PHE A 37 17.63 -2.83 -3.79
C PHE A 37 17.27 -3.40 -2.41
N GLY A 38 16.50 -2.65 -1.62
CA GLY A 38 15.89 -3.11 -0.38
C GLY A 38 16.69 -2.88 0.90
N ALA A 39 17.89 -2.30 0.84
CA ALA A 39 18.67 -2.01 2.05
C ALA A 39 18.09 -0.87 2.91
N CYS A 40 17.52 0.17 2.29
CA CYS A 40 17.04 1.35 3.02
C CYS A 40 15.64 1.18 3.64
N MET A 41 14.89 0.16 3.23
CA MET A 41 13.49 -0.08 3.67
C MET A 41 12.50 1.09 3.45
N GLY A 42 12.88 2.14 2.72
CA GLY A 42 12.05 3.33 2.51
C GLY A 42 10.82 3.10 1.63
N CYS A 43 10.87 2.11 0.73
CA CYS A 43 9.77 1.77 -0.18
C CYS A 43 8.85 0.66 0.38
N VAL A 44 8.60 0.69 1.68
CA VAL A 44 7.78 -0.30 2.37
C VAL A 44 6.29 -0.11 2.06
N VAL A 45 5.58 -1.20 1.81
CA VAL A 45 4.14 -1.26 1.58
C VAL A 45 3.50 -2.18 2.61
N PRO A 46 2.47 -1.73 3.35
CA PRO A 46 1.73 -2.56 4.28
C PRO A 46 0.84 -3.55 3.52
N MET A 47 0.95 -4.83 3.88
CA MET A 47 0.13 -5.89 3.32
C MET A 47 -0.97 -6.26 4.31
N LYS A 48 -2.12 -6.72 3.80
CA LYS A 48 -3.09 -7.46 4.59
C LYS A 48 -2.43 -8.74 5.09
N GLY A 49 -2.60 -9.04 6.36
CA GLY A 49 -2.06 -10.23 7.01
C GLY A 49 -3.02 -10.77 8.06
N ASP A 50 -2.60 -11.82 8.75
CA ASP A 50 -3.30 -12.28 9.95
C ASP A 50 -3.48 -11.14 10.95
N LYS A 51 -4.65 -11.08 11.60
CA LYS A 51 -5.04 -9.96 12.48
C LYS A 51 -4.03 -9.66 13.59
N GLU A 52 -3.17 -10.62 13.93
CA GLU A 52 -2.16 -10.51 14.97
C GLU A 52 -0.78 -10.05 14.47
N LYS A 53 -0.50 -10.13 13.15
CA LYS A 53 0.83 -9.82 12.60
C LYS A 53 0.74 -8.95 11.35
N ARG A 54 1.31 -7.75 11.46
CA ARG A 54 1.52 -6.87 10.31
C ARG A 54 2.58 -7.47 9.40
N THR A 55 2.25 -7.55 8.11
CA THR A 55 3.18 -7.99 7.07
C THR A 55 3.51 -6.80 6.17
N TYR A 56 4.76 -6.71 5.75
CA TYR A 56 5.24 -5.64 4.88
C TYR A 56 6.01 -6.23 3.70
N ARG A 57 5.97 -5.53 2.57
CA ARG A 57 6.74 -5.84 1.36
C ARG A 57 7.42 -4.58 0.85
N LEU A 58 8.49 -4.72 0.08
CA LEU A 58 9.24 -3.60 -0.49
C LEU A 58 8.93 -3.45 -1.96
N VAL A 59 8.52 -2.25 -2.41
CA VAL A 59 8.23 -2.00 -3.84
C VAL A 59 9.43 -2.37 -4.72
N CYS A 60 10.66 -2.02 -4.30
CA CYS A 60 11.86 -2.24 -5.11
C CYS A 60 12.34 -3.70 -5.16
N LYS A 61 11.83 -4.59 -4.29
CA LYS A 61 12.29 -5.98 -4.18
C LYS A 61 11.18 -6.99 -4.47
N ASP A 62 9.98 -6.73 -3.93
CA ASP A 62 8.82 -7.60 -4.01
C ASP A 62 7.78 -7.10 -5.03
N GLY A 63 7.89 -5.84 -5.46
CA GLY A 63 6.99 -5.17 -6.40
C GLY A 63 7.60 -4.95 -7.80
N PRO A 64 7.24 -3.85 -8.50
CA PRO A 64 6.35 -2.75 -8.09
C PRO A 64 4.86 -3.07 -8.25
N VAL A 65 4.52 -4.18 -8.90
CA VAL A 65 3.15 -4.59 -9.20
C VAL A 65 2.67 -5.59 -8.15
N PHE A 66 1.57 -5.28 -7.49
CA PHE A 66 0.98 -6.11 -6.43
C PHE A 66 -0.48 -6.43 -6.74
N ASP A 67 -0.98 -7.55 -6.23
CA ASP A 67 -2.42 -7.80 -6.18
C ASP A 67 -3.07 -6.82 -5.20
N SER A 68 -4.07 -6.08 -5.67
CA SER A 68 -4.77 -5.07 -4.88
C SER A 68 -5.44 -5.62 -3.61
N ARG A 69 -5.75 -6.93 -3.60
CA ARG A 69 -6.35 -7.61 -2.46
C ARG A 69 -5.36 -7.83 -1.32
N GLU A 70 -4.06 -7.86 -1.62
CA GLU A 70 -2.98 -8.02 -0.64
C GLU A 70 -2.56 -6.69 -0.01
N ILE A 71 -2.88 -5.54 -0.62
CA ILE A 71 -2.46 -4.22 -0.11
C ILE A 71 -3.38 -3.75 1.01
N LEU A 72 -2.80 -3.22 2.09
CA LEU A 72 -3.54 -2.56 3.17
C LEU A 72 -3.67 -1.05 2.87
N TRP A 73 -4.72 -0.69 2.13
CA TRP A 73 -4.87 0.64 1.52
C TRP A 73 -4.92 1.83 2.49
N ASN A 74 -5.38 1.63 3.73
CA ASN A 74 -5.60 2.68 4.73
C ASN A 74 -4.34 3.13 5.50
N GLU A 75 -3.17 2.52 5.26
CA GLU A 75 -1.93 2.81 6.02
C GLU A 75 -0.83 3.50 5.19
N HIS A 76 -1.19 4.19 4.10
CA HIS A 76 -0.19 4.82 3.23
C HIS A 76 0.31 6.16 3.76
N LYS A 77 1.64 6.28 3.80
CA LYS A 77 2.36 7.48 4.24
C LYS A 77 2.35 8.56 3.14
N THR A 78 1.19 9.10 2.76
CA THR A 78 1.19 10.32 1.93
C THR A 78 1.50 11.53 2.79
N GLY A 79 2.58 12.26 2.50
CA GLY A 79 2.93 13.54 3.11
C GLY A 79 1.98 14.71 2.79
N VAL A 80 0.71 14.42 2.47
CA VAL A 80 -0.39 15.39 2.47
C VAL A 80 -1.21 15.12 3.73
N GLY A 81 -1.06 15.97 4.74
CA GLY A 81 -1.98 16.13 5.87
C GLY A 81 -2.44 14.83 6.55
N GLY A 82 -1.79 14.50 7.67
CA GLY A 82 -2.28 13.46 8.56
C GLY A 82 -3.75 13.66 8.96
N TRP A 83 -4.39 12.53 9.28
CA TRP A 83 -5.64 12.44 10.02
C TRP A 83 -6.90 12.89 9.24
N GLY A 84 -7.52 11.96 8.52
CA GLY A 84 -8.83 12.22 7.91
C GLY A 84 -9.39 11.05 7.11
N LEU A 85 -9.69 9.93 7.79
CA LEU A 85 -10.76 8.96 7.53
C LEU A 85 -10.60 7.85 8.58
N GLY A 86 -11.54 7.79 9.52
CA GLY A 86 -11.33 7.23 10.85
C GLY A 86 -10.99 5.74 10.93
N VAL A 87 -9.77 5.44 11.36
CA VAL A 87 -9.40 4.18 12.03
C VAL A 87 -8.29 4.50 13.03
N GLY A 88 -8.36 3.88 14.21
CA GLY A 88 -7.75 4.32 15.46
C GLY A 88 -6.28 4.74 15.44
N LYS A 89 -5.98 5.68 16.33
CA LYS A 89 -4.67 6.10 16.82
C LYS A 89 -3.71 4.90 16.93
N VAL A 90 -2.72 4.81 16.05
CA VAL A 90 -1.50 4.05 16.34
C VAL A 90 -0.65 4.92 17.24
N GLU A 91 -0.77 4.71 18.54
CA GLU A 91 0.24 5.14 19.50
C GLU A 91 1.55 4.41 19.23
N GLY A 92 2.64 5.17 19.20
CA GLY A 92 4.00 4.66 19.36
C GLY A 92 4.63 4.06 18.10
N GLN A 93 5.37 4.89 17.36
CA GLN A 93 6.58 4.40 16.70
C GLN A 93 7.63 5.50 16.75
N ASP A 94 8.24 5.62 17.93
CA ASP A 94 9.48 6.34 18.15
C ASP A 94 10.57 5.78 17.24
N VAL A 95 11.45 6.71 16.83
CA VAL A 95 12.77 6.43 16.25
C VAL A 95 13.64 5.64 17.21
#